data_AF-A0A6A3JG61-F1
#
_entry.id   AF-A0A6A3JG61-F1
#
_cell.length_a   1.000
_cell.length_b   1.000
_cell.length_c   1.000
_cell.angle_alpha   90.00
_cell.angle_beta   90.00
_cell.angle_gamma   90.00
#
_symmetry.space_group_name_H-M   'P 1'
#
loop_
_entity.id
_entity.type
_entity.pdbx_description
1 polymer ?
#
loop_
_entity_poly.entity_id
_entity_poly.type
_entity_poly.pdbx_seq_one_letter_code
_entity_poly.pdbx_strand_id
1 'polypeptide(L)'
;MVSGAFSAEGESQLAVLRGRTLAHMSTLFRGYLLPFAHKHHGTDFLFQQDNASIHLSRETKQFMDEMDVKRMERHARSPDCNPIENVWGKIASRVYRYR
;
A
#
# COMPACT_ATOMS: atom_id res chain seq x y z
N MET A 1 12.99 -1.69 -3.58
CA MET A 1 11.60 -1.35 -3.91
C MET A 1 11.14 -0.30 -2.92
N VAL A 2 10.33 0.68 -3.32
CA VAL A 2 9.75 1.66 -2.40
C VAL A 2 8.27 1.35 -2.26
N SER A 3 7.72 1.47 -1.06
CA SER A 3 6.29 1.28 -0.79
C SER A 3 5.78 2.38 0.13
N GLY A 4 4.49 2.70 0.02
CA GLY A 4 3.80 3.70 0.83
C GLY A 4 2.30 3.64 0.58
N ALA A 5 1.56 4.43 1.34
CA ALA A 5 0.13 4.64 1.15
C ALA A 5 -0.21 6.11 1.27
N PHE A 6 -1.43 6.45 0.85
CA PHE A 6 -1.97 7.79 1.01
C PHE A 6 -3.48 7.72 1.15
N SER A 7 -4.06 8.84 1.57
CA SER A 7 -5.49 9.09 1.64
C SER A 7 -5.75 10.58 1.38
N ALA A 8 -6.99 11.03 1.47
CA ALA A 8 -7.30 12.45 1.44
C ALA A 8 -6.63 13.24 2.58
N GLU A 9 -6.33 12.59 3.71
CA GLU A 9 -5.71 13.19 4.90
C GLU A 9 -4.17 13.26 4.81
N GLY A 10 -3.57 12.83 3.69
CA GLY A 10 -2.12 12.87 3.44
C GLY A 10 -1.52 11.51 3.13
N GLU A 11 -0.19 11.42 3.24
CA GLU A 11 0.61 10.25 2.89
C GLU A 11 1.28 9.59 4.11
N SER A 12 1.54 8.28 3.99
CA SER A 12 2.42 7.57 4.91
C SER A 12 3.88 7.91 4.62
N GLN A 13 4.76 7.62 5.57
CA GLN A 13 6.19 7.54 5.27
C GLN A 13 6.45 6.48 4.18
N LEU A 14 7.44 6.76 3.32
CA LEU A 14 7.90 5.83 2.30
C LEU A 14 8.87 4.81 2.89
N ALA A 15 8.53 3.52 2.77
CA ALA A 15 9.38 2.43 3.19
C ALA A 15 10.30 1.97 2.04
N VAL A 16 11.60 1.98 2.27
CA VAL A 16 12.59 1.43 1.34
C VAL A 16 12.82 -0.04 1.67
N LEU A 17 12.27 -0.92 0.83
CA LEU A 17 12.32 -2.37 1.01
C LEU A 17 13.48 -2.99 0.21
N ARG A 18 14.31 -3.77 0.90
CA ARG A 18 15.43 -4.53 0.30
C ARG A 18 15.01 -5.98 0.04
N GLY A 19 14.66 -6.30 -1.21
CA GLY A 19 14.20 -7.63 -1.63
C GLY A 19 12.67 -7.77 -1.66
N ARG A 20 12.16 -8.98 -1.95
CA ARG A 20 10.71 -9.30 -2.04
C ARG A 20 10.38 -10.50 -1.15
N THR A 21 10.06 -10.24 0.11
CA THR A 21 9.70 -11.30 1.08
C THR A 21 8.41 -10.94 1.81
N LEU A 22 7.73 -11.96 2.35
CA LEU A 22 6.54 -11.78 3.19
C LEU A 22 6.84 -10.97 4.47
N ALA A 23 8.05 -11.11 5.03
CA ALA A 23 8.50 -10.32 6.18
C ALA A 23 8.44 -8.80 5.90
N HIS A 24 8.61 -8.39 4.65
CA HIS A 24 8.44 -6.98 4.26
C HIS A 24 7.00 -6.52 4.37
N MET A 25 6.01 -7.38 4.08
CA MET A 25 4.60 -7.00 4.18
C MET A 25 4.20 -6.77 5.64
N SER A 26 4.58 -7.66 6.55
CA SER A 26 4.35 -7.47 7.98
C SER A 26 5.03 -6.21 8.51
N THR A 27 6.29 -5.98 8.11
CA THR A 27 7.06 -4.78 8.51
C THR A 27 6.43 -3.50 7.97
N LEU A 28 6.01 -3.50 6.70
CA LEU A 28 5.35 -2.37 6.05
C LEU A 28 4.03 -2.04 6.77
N PHE A 29 3.20 -3.05 7.01
CA PHE A 29 1.91 -2.85 7.65
C PHE A 29 2.06 -2.35 9.08
N ARG A 30 2.84 -3.04 9.92
CA ARG A 30 2.99 -2.69 11.33
C ARG A 30 3.78 -1.40 11.55
N GLY A 31 4.78 -1.14 10.72
CA GLY A 31 5.69 -0.01 10.91
C GLY A 31 5.21 1.29 10.25
N TYR A 32 4.48 1.20 9.13
CA TYR A 32 4.22 2.37 8.28
C TYR A 32 2.73 2.56 7.99
N LEU A 33 2.03 1.51 7.55
CA LEU A 33 0.65 1.65 7.06
C LEU A 33 -0.38 1.74 8.19
N LEU A 34 -0.37 0.80 9.14
CA LEU A 34 -1.35 0.79 10.23
C LEU A 34 -1.19 1.99 11.17
N PRO A 35 0.03 2.42 11.57
CA PRO A 35 0.17 3.65 12.36
C PRO A 35 -0.39 4.88 11.64
N PHE A 36 -0.16 5.00 10.33
CA PHE A 36 -0.75 6.05 9.51
C PHE A 36 -2.28 5.94 9.47
N ALA A 37 -2.81 4.75 9.13
CA ALA A 37 -4.24 4.53 9.01
C ALA A 37 -4.96 4.81 10.35
N HIS A 38 -4.45 4.28 11.46
CA HIS A 38 -5.04 4.49 12.78
C HIS A 38 -5.00 5.95 13.23
N LYS A 39 -3.90 6.66 12.92
CA LYS A 39 -3.77 8.07 13.26
C LYS A 39 -4.80 8.95 12.52
N HIS A 40 -5.07 8.65 11.25
CA HIS A 40 -5.89 9.51 10.38
C HIS A 40 -7.34 9.05 10.23
N HIS A 41 -7.61 7.75 10.35
CA HIS A 41 -8.90 7.12 10.04
C HIS A 41 -9.40 6.18 11.16
N GLY A 42 -8.65 6.04 12.25
CA GLY A 42 -8.97 5.04 13.29
C GLY A 42 -8.92 3.61 12.73
N THR A 43 -9.82 2.74 13.20
CA THR A 43 -9.91 1.34 12.74
C THR A 43 -10.96 1.13 11.65
N ASP A 44 -11.73 2.16 11.28
CA ASP A 44 -12.80 2.05 10.28
C ASP A 44 -12.36 2.65 8.94
N PHE A 45 -11.50 1.93 8.23
CA PHE A 45 -11.04 2.30 6.89
C PHE A 45 -11.11 1.12 5.93
N LEU A 46 -11.22 1.42 4.63
CA LEU A 46 -11.11 0.43 3.56
C LEU A 46 -9.73 0.54 2.90
N PHE A 47 -8.98 -0.55 2.94
CA PHE A 47 -7.67 -0.62 2.31
C PHE A 47 -7.78 -1.02 0.84
N GLN A 48 -7.24 -0.19 -0.05
CA GLN A 48 -7.07 -0.49 -1.47
C GLN A 48 -5.59 -0.74 -1.77
N GLN A 49 -5.27 -1.82 -2.49
CA GLN A 49 -3.90 -2.18 -2.87
C GLN A 49 -3.73 -2.30 -4.39
N ASP A 50 -2.50 -2.09 -4.86
CA ASP A 50 -2.15 -2.26 -6.27
C ASP A 50 -2.09 -3.75 -6.68
N ASN A 51 -1.75 -4.03 -7.93
CA ASN A 51 -1.72 -5.38 -8.50
C ASN A 51 -0.37 -6.10 -8.32
N ALA A 52 0.54 -5.60 -7.48
CA ALA A 52 1.81 -6.28 -7.27
C ALA A 52 1.59 -7.69 -6.71
N SER A 53 2.28 -8.68 -7.30
CA SER A 53 2.08 -10.10 -6.99
C SER A 53 2.24 -10.43 -5.50
N ILE A 54 3.08 -9.69 -4.77
CA ILE A 54 3.27 -9.84 -3.33
C ILE A 54 2.01 -9.50 -2.51
N HIS A 55 1.20 -8.55 -2.98
CA HIS A 55 -0.04 -8.13 -2.34
C HIS A 55 -1.19 -9.11 -2.58
N LEU A 56 -1.08 -9.90 -3.65
CA LEU A 56 -2.05 -10.93 -4.03
C LEU A 56 -1.73 -12.32 -3.45
N SER A 57 -0.57 -12.49 -2.84
CA SER A 57 -0.18 -13.76 -2.19
C SER A 57 -1.16 -14.15 -1.09
N ARG A 58 -1.32 -15.47 -0.88
CA ARG A 58 -2.20 -16.02 0.15
C ARG A 58 -1.77 -15.56 1.54
N GLU A 59 -0.47 -15.51 1.75
CA GLU A 59 0.14 -15.14 3.01
C GLU A 59 -0.14 -13.66 3.35
N THR A 60 -0.07 -12.76 2.37
CA THR A 60 -0.46 -11.35 2.58
C THR A 60 -1.94 -11.22 2.89
N LYS A 61 -2.81 -11.99 2.20
CA LYS A 61 -4.26 -11.96 2.46
C LYS A 61 -4.57 -12.41 3.89
N GLN A 62 -3.98 -13.53 4.31
CA GLN A 62 -4.13 -14.05 5.67
C GLN A 62 -3.63 -13.05 6.71
N PHE A 63 -2.46 -12.44 6.49
CA PHE A 63 -1.93 -11.42 7.40
C PHE A 63 -2.89 -10.22 7.56
N MET A 64 -3.52 -9.76 6.46
CA MET A 64 -4.50 -8.68 6.54
C MET A 64 -5.76 -9.09 7.30
N ASP A 65 -6.21 -10.33 7.13
CA ASP A 65 -7.35 -10.88 7.86
C ASP A 65 -7.03 -10.98 9.36
N GLU A 66 -5.82 -11.41 9.74
CA GLU A 66 -5.34 -11.45 11.13
C GLU A 66 -5.24 -10.06 11.78
N MET A 67 -5.02 -9.01 10.98
CA MET A 67 -4.96 -7.62 11.44
C MET A 67 -6.31 -6.89 11.37
N ASP A 68 -7.40 -7.60 11.06
CA ASP A 68 -8.75 -7.07 10.89
C ASP A 68 -8.82 -5.88 9.90
N VAL A 69 -7.98 -5.93 8.85
CA VAL A 69 -7.94 -4.88 7.83
C VAL A 69 -9.03 -5.15 6.79
N LYS A 70 -10.06 -4.30 6.76
CA LYS A 70 -11.08 -4.35 5.71
C LYS A 70 -10.46 -3.96 4.36
N ARG A 71 -10.67 -4.81 3.35
CA ARG A 71 -10.13 -4.61 2.00
C ARG A 71 -11.24 -4.19 1.04
N MET A 72 -10.93 -3.24 0.16
CA MET A 72 -11.81 -2.92 -0.95
C MET A 72 -11.87 -4.10 -1.94
N GLU A 73 -13.08 -4.54 -2.27
CA GLU A 73 -13.27 -5.58 -3.28
C GLU A 73 -12.83 -5.04 -4.65
N ARG A 74 -11.92 -5.76 -5.31
CA ARG A 74 -11.41 -5.35 -6.62
C ARG A 74 -12.34 -5.84 -7.71
N HIS A 75 -12.91 -4.94 -8.49
CA HIS A 75 -13.57 -5.32 -9.74
C HIS A 75 -12.52 -5.74 -10.77
N ALA A 76 -12.58 -7.01 -11.21
CA ALA A 76 -11.62 -7.63 -12.14
C ALA A 76 -11.47 -6.88 -13.49
N ARG A 77 -12.38 -5.98 -13.83
CA ARG A 77 -12.40 -5.24 -15.10
C ARG A 77 -11.76 -3.85 -15.04
N SER A 78 -11.22 -3.45 -13.89
CA SER A 78 -10.63 -2.11 -13.73
C SER A 78 -9.27 -2.17 -13.04
N PRO A 79 -8.25 -2.72 -13.70
CA PRO A 79 -6.88 -2.76 -13.17
C PRO A 79 -6.35 -1.36 -12.82
N ASP A 80 -6.80 -0.32 -13.54
CA ASP A 80 -6.34 1.07 -13.45
C ASP A 80 -7.03 1.90 -12.36
N CYS A 81 -7.96 1.33 -11.59
CA CYS A 81 -8.73 2.07 -10.57
C CYS A 81 -7.98 2.33 -9.25
N ASN A 82 -6.65 2.16 -9.20
CA ASN A 82 -5.89 2.51 -8.00
C ASN A 82 -5.25 3.91 -8.15
N PRO A 83 -5.70 4.92 -7.40
CA PRO A 83 -5.18 6.28 -7.52
C PRO A 83 -3.71 6.40 -7.11
N ILE A 84 -3.12 5.41 -6.42
CA ILE A 84 -1.70 5.41 -6.06
C ILE A 84 -0.79 5.33 -7.29
N GLU A 85 -1.24 4.74 -8.39
CA GLU A 85 -0.47 4.66 -9.64
C GLU A 85 -0.21 6.05 -10.22
N ASN A 86 -1.17 6.97 -10.09
CA ASN A 86 -1.01 8.37 -10.49
C ASN A 86 0.04 9.08 -9.62
N VAL A 87 0.09 8.77 -8.33
CA VAL A 87 1.09 9.30 -7.40
C VAL A 87 2.48 8.79 -7.79
N TRP A 88 2.62 7.48 -8.04
CA TRP A 88 3.87 6.88 -8.49
C TRP A 88 4.36 7.46 -9.81
N GLY A 89 3.45 7.68 -10.79
CA GLY A 89 3.79 8.34 -12.05
C GLY A 89 4.35 9.75 -11.85
N LYS A 90 3.74 10.55 -10.98
CA LYS A 90 4.23 11.91 -10.64
C LYS A 90 5.56 11.90 -9.90
N ILE A 91 5.79 10.93 -9.01
CA ILE A 91 7.08 10.76 -8.30
C ILE A 91 8.16 10.35 -9.30
N ALA A 92 7.91 9.34 -10.12
CA ALA A 92 8.84 8.86 -11.13
C ALA A 92 9.25 9.98 -12.10
N SER A 93 8.28 10.74 -12.64
CA SER A 93 8.55 11.88 -13.52
C SER A 93 9.47 12.92 -12.88
N ARG A 94 9.27 13.24 -11.60
CA ARG A 94 10.15 14.17 -10.86
C ARG A 94 11.54 13.59 -10.66
N VAL A 95 11.67 12.33 -10.26
CA VAL A 95 12.98 11.68 -10.05
C VAL A 95 13.77 11.63 -11.34
N TYR A 96 13.15 11.28 -12.45
CA TYR A 96 13.82 11.20 -13.75
C TYR A 96 14.15 12.56 -14.37
N ARG A 97 13.54 13.65 -13.92
CA ARG A 97 13.91 15.01 -14.35
C ARG A 97 15.29 15.45 -13.84
N TYR A 98 15.78 14.84 -12.77
CA TYR A 98 17.09 15.13 -12.18
C TYR A 98 18.18 14.12 -12.60
N ARG A 99 17.95 13.41 -13.71
CA ARG A 99 18.95 12.53 -14.35
C ARG A 99 19.51 13.17 -15.60
#